data_AF-A0A9E2RJU8-F1
#
_entry.id   AF-A0A9E2RJU8-F1
#
_cell.length_a   1.000
_cell.length_b   1.000
_cell.length_c   1.000
_cell.angle_alpha   90.00
_cell.angle_beta   90.00
_cell.angle_gamma   90.00
#
_symmetry.space_group_name_H-M   'P 1'
#
loop_
_entity.id
_entity.type
_entity.pdbx_description
1 polymer ?
#
loop_
_entity_poly.entity_id
_entity_poly.type
_entity_poly.pdbx_seq_one_letter_code
_entity_poly.pdbx_strand_id
1 'polypeptide(L)'
;MKESKGSKRMRQPTGRMRSVSGQAAKKSRAAISQITSERPLHEYVTAVSERTDVRVGVPLPLGAYARGAGVNFAFFSRHASRVRLELFDHPDDATAARVIELNPAHNRTGDVWHVWVEGIRPGQLYAHRVDGPYEPKEGHRFNFNKLLLDPFATAISRLPAWEFGPARGDDPSVPEGDSVPSTVDNAGAMPKCVFTQEHFHWHEDRPPKHPWSATVIYETHVRGFTIHPSSRVEHPGTYRGLMEKISYFKELGVTAVELMPVQEFNEHQTLCSNPQTGQ
;
A
#
# COMPACT_ATOMS: atom_id res chain seq x y z
N MET A 1 64.26 -44.09 5.39
CA MET A 1 65.25 -43.25 6.09
C MET A 1 64.63 -42.77 7.40
N LYS A 2 65.14 -43.31 8.53
CA LYS A 2 65.11 -42.91 9.96
C LYS A 2 63.82 -42.24 10.51
N GLU A 3 63.06 -42.86 11.44
CA GLU A 3 63.31 -43.00 12.91
C GLU A 3 63.60 -41.63 13.59
N SER A 4 63.13 -41.24 14.78
CA SER A 4 62.72 -41.95 16.02
C SER A 4 62.01 -40.94 16.96
N LYS A 5 60.95 -41.29 17.72
CA LYS A 5 60.88 -41.81 19.12
C LYS A 5 61.08 -40.81 20.28
N GLY A 6 60.22 -40.99 21.30
CA GLY A 6 60.45 -40.73 22.74
C GLY A 6 59.38 -39.81 23.36
N SER A 7 58.37 -40.20 24.15
CA SER A 7 58.14 -41.22 25.21
C SER A 7 58.65 -40.87 26.61
N LYS A 8 57.77 -41.16 27.60
CA LYS A 8 57.91 -41.27 29.07
C LYS A 8 57.73 -39.97 29.89
N ARG A 9 57.15 -39.95 31.10
CA ARG A 9 56.42 -40.93 31.95
C ARG A 9 55.78 -40.16 33.13
N MET A 10 54.75 -40.78 33.72
CA MET A 10 54.13 -40.51 35.03
C MET A 10 55.07 -40.16 36.19
N ARG A 11 54.55 -39.35 37.14
CA ARG A 11 54.62 -39.55 38.61
C ARG A 11 53.67 -38.59 39.36
N GLN A 12 52.71 -39.12 40.11
CA GLN A 12 52.28 -38.55 41.41
C GLN A 12 53.17 -39.18 42.51
N PRO A 13 53.30 -38.62 43.73
CA PRO A 13 52.27 -38.86 44.77
C PRO A 13 52.11 -37.76 45.87
N THR A 14 50.93 -37.76 46.49
CA THR A 14 50.61 -37.60 47.94
C THR A 14 51.11 -36.41 48.77
N GLY A 15 50.18 -35.73 49.47
CA GLY A 15 50.52 -34.80 50.55
C GLY A 15 49.39 -34.08 51.29
N ARG A 16 48.55 -34.85 52.01
CA ARG A 16 47.93 -34.59 53.34
C ARG A 16 47.20 -33.27 53.67
N MET A 17 45.96 -33.48 54.14
CA MET A 17 45.02 -32.62 54.87
C MET A 17 45.63 -31.64 55.91
N ARG A 18 45.08 -30.41 55.92
CA ARG A 18 44.73 -29.69 57.16
C ARG A 18 43.34 -29.09 57.03
N SER A 19 42.47 -29.52 57.94
CA SER A 19 41.13 -29.01 58.22
C SER A 19 41.22 -27.67 58.94
N VAL A 20 40.51 -26.66 58.45
CA VAL A 20 39.97 -25.59 59.30
C VAL A 20 38.49 -25.45 58.96
N SER A 21 37.69 -25.88 59.92
CA SER A 21 36.26 -25.69 60.06
C SER A 21 35.90 -24.20 60.14
N GLY A 22 34.83 -23.78 59.47
CA GLY A 22 34.28 -22.43 59.65
C GLY A 22 33.21 -22.07 58.64
N GLN A 23 31.98 -22.56 58.88
CA GLN A 23 30.72 -21.87 58.59
C GLN A 23 30.66 -20.92 57.39
N ALA A 24 30.23 -21.41 56.23
CA ALA A 24 29.48 -20.60 55.26
C ALA A 24 28.55 -21.44 54.36
N ALA A 25 28.04 -22.57 54.86
CA ALA A 25 26.94 -23.29 54.24
C ALA A 25 25.61 -22.73 54.78
N LYS A 26 25.22 -21.53 54.34
CA LYS A 26 23.88 -20.95 54.59
C LYS A 26 23.62 -19.72 53.72
N LYS A 27 23.74 -19.84 52.40
CA LYS A 27 23.29 -18.79 51.44
C LYS A 27 23.11 -19.34 50.01
N SER A 28 22.43 -20.47 49.86
CA SER A 28 22.02 -20.96 48.53
C SER A 28 20.78 -21.86 48.62
N ARG A 29 19.73 -21.38 49.29
CA ARG A 29 18.41 -22.06 49.25
C ARG A 29 17.23 -21.18 49.67
N ALA A 30 17.37 -19.86 49.55
CA ALA A 30 16.31 -18.89 49.79
C ALA A 30 16.25 -17.89 48.63
N ALA A 31 15.85 -18.39 47.46
CA ALA A 31 15.35 -17.58 46.33
C ALA A 31 14.55 -18.45 45.35
N ILE A 32 13.94 -19.54 45.82
CA ILE A 32 12.99 -20.36 45.06
C ILE A 32 11.71 -20.39 45.89
N SER A 33 11.06 -19.24 46.00
CA SER A 33 9.68 -19.07 46.46
C SER A 33 9.37 -17.58 46.39
N GLN A 34 9.20 -17.06 45.17
CA GLN A 34 8.19 -16.04 44.93
C GLN A 34 7.56 -16.34 43.57
N ILE A 35 6.35 -16.87 43.69
CA ILE A 35 5.37 -17.13 42.66
C ILE A 35 5.07 -15.81 41.93
N THR A 36 5.29 -15.85 40.61
CA THR A 36 4.55 -15.15 39.55
C THR A 36 3.75 -13.91 39.97
N SER A 37 4.21 -12.73 39.57
CA SER A 37 3.29 -11.85 38.88
C SER A 37 3.37 -12.22 37.40
N GLU A 38 2.34 -12.93 36.90
CA GLU A 38 2.09 -12.93 35.47
C GLU A 38 1.90 -11.47 35.07
N ARG A 39 2.91 -10.88 34.43
CA ARG A 39 2.66 -9.64 33.70
C ARG A 39 1.60 -9.96 32.66
N PRO A 40 0.49 -9.21 32.59
CA PRO A 40 -0.50 -9.41 31.54
C PRO A 40 0.21 -9.43 30.19
N LEU A 41 -0.16 -10.36 29.30
CA LEU A 41 0.41 -10.49 27.95
C LEU A 41 0.50 -9.13 27.21
N HIS A 42 -0.44 -8.24 27.49
CA HIS A 42 -0.47 -6.84 27.05
C HIS A 42 0.78 -6.03 27.42
N GLU A 43 1.35 -6.18 28.62
CA GLU A 43 2.56 -5.46 29.02
C GLU A 43 3.81 -5.97 28.28
N TYR A 44 3.83 -7.25 27.91
CA TYR A 44 4.89 -7.82 27.06
C TYR A 44 4.82 -7.30 25.62
N VAL A 45 3.61 -7.18 25.07
CA VAL A 45 3.35 -6.56 23.74
C VAL A 45 3.71 -5.07 23.74
N THR A 46 3.60 -4.40 24.88
CA THR A 46 3.95 -2.98 25.03
C THR A 46 5.46 -2.76 25.18
N ALA A 47 6.20 -3.74 25.71
CA ALA A 47 7.62 -3.63 26.05
C ALA A 47 8.60 -4.15 24.98
N VAL A 48 8.14 -4.98 24.03
CA VAL A 48 8.94 -5.36 22.85
C VAL A 48 8.72 -4.29 21.79
N SER A 49 9.56 -3.25 21.84
CA SER A 49 9.45 -1.99 21.09
C SER A 49 9.09 -2.11 19.59
N GLU A 50 7.80 -1.98 19.30
CA GLU A 50 7.30 -1.31 18.08
C GLU A 50 7.41 0.20 18.33
N ARG A 51 7.95 0.98 17.38
CA ARG A 51 7.88 2.44 17.48
C ARG A 51 6.40 2.83 17.45
N THR A 52 5.99 3.66 18.41
CA THR A 52 4.60 3.89 18.84
C THR A 52 3.62 4.31 17.72
N ASP A 53 4.13 4.71 16.56
CA ASP A 53 3.44 5.28 15.40
C ASP A 53 3.34 4.35 14.15
N VAL A 54 4.02 3.20 14.11
CA VAL A 54 3.95 2.22 13.01
C VAL A 54 3.91 0.79 13.58
N ARG A 55 2.93 -0.01 13.17
CA ARG A 55 2.71 -1.38 13.66
C ARG A 55 2.52 -2.35 12.51
N VAL A 56 2.54 -3.65 12.82
CA VAL A 56 2.41 -4.74 11.84
C VAL A 56 1.18 -4.58 10.92
N GLY A 57 0.05 -4.11 11.45
CA GLY A 57 -1.21 -4.06 10.70
C GLY A 57 -1.83 -5.45 10.50
N VAL A 58 -2.79 -5.55 9.59
CA VAL A 58 -3.47 -6.81 9.23
C VAL A 58 -3.71 -6.88 7.73
N PRO A 59 -3.80 -8.10 7.15
CA PRO A 59 -3.88 -8.28 5.70
C PRO A 59 -5.22 -7.90 5.07
N LEU A 60 -6.30 -7.75 5.86
CA LEU A 60 -7.63 -7.47 5.31
C LEU A 60 -8.37 -6.41 6.13
N PRO A 61 -9.27 -5.63 5.50
CA PRO A 61 -9.52 -5.56 4.04
C PRO A 61 -8.32 -5.01 3.26
N LEU A 62 -8.33 -5.19 1.93
CA LEU A 62 -7.35 -4.60 1.02
C LEU A 62 -7.63 -3.10 0.85
N GLY A 63 -6.60 -2.34 0.47
CA GLY A 63 -6.61 -0.89 0.38
C GLY A 63 -6.13 -0.20 1.66
N ALA A 64 -6.36 1.12 1.70
CA ALA A 64 -6.14 1.95 2.88
C ALA A 64 -7.47 2.18 3.61
N TYR A 65 -7.57 1.73 4.85
CA TYR A 65 -8.80 1.88 5.65
C TYR A 65 -8.52 2.35 7.08
N ALA A 66 -9.44 3.15 7.62
CA ALA A 66 -9.35 3.65 8.98
C ALA A 66 -9.43 2.50 10.00
N ARG A 67 -8.50 2.47 10.96
CA ARG A 67 -8.50 1.49 12.05
C ARG A 67 -7.96 2.11 13.34
N GLY A 68 -8.84 2.29 14.32
CA GLY A 68 -8.47 2.93 15.59
C GLY A 68 -7.99 4.36 15.37
N ALA A 69 -6.81 4.70 15.88
CA ALA A 69 -6.19 6.02 15.76
C ALA A 69 -5.30 6.20 14.51
N GLY A 70 -5.39 5.28 13.54
CA GLY A 70 -4.53 5.25 12.37
C GLY A 70 -5.19 4.62 11.16
N VAL A 71 -4.39 4.34 10.15
CA VAL A 71 -4.81 3.71 8.89
C VAL A 71 -4.01 2.44 8.69
N ASN A 72 -4.72 1.39 8.30
CA ASN A 72 -4.11 0.14 7.86
C ASN A 72 -4.05 0.15 6.33
N PHE A 73 -2.87 -0.08 5.77
CA PHE A 73 -2.65 -0.25 4.35
C PHE A 73 -2.43 -1.74 4.09
N ALA A 74 -3.11 -2.31 3.10
CA ALA A 74 -2.91 -3.69 2.71
C ALA A 74 -3.09 -3.91 1.20
N PHE A 75 -2.14 -4.55 0.55
CA PHE A 75 -2.26 -4.90 -0.87
C PHE A 75 -1.59 -6.23 -1.21
N PHE A 76 -2.06 -6.87 -2.27
CA PHE A 76 -1.54 -8.15 -2.73
C PHE A 76 -0.28 -7.97 -3.59
N SER A 77 0.78 -8.71 -3.26
CA SER A 77 1.90 -8.94 -4.18
C SER A 77 2.70 -10.18 -3.78
N ARG A 78 2.49 -11.27 -4.53
CA ARG A 78 3.18 -12.56 -4.32
C ARG A 78 4.69 -12.46 -4.54
N HIS A 79 5.10 -11.80 -5.62
CA HIS A 79 6.49 -11.84 -6.11
C HIS A 79 7.34 -10.65 -5.65
N ALA A 80 6.76 -9.71 -4.89
CA ALA A 80 7.54 -8.62 -4.31
C ALA A 80 8.58 -9.16 -3.32
N SER A 81 9.79 -8.63 -3.40
CA SER A 81 10.87 -8.87 -2.44
C SER A 81 10.93 -7.76 -1.38
N ARG A 82 10.50 -6.55 -1.74
CA ARG A 82 10.49 -5.37 -0.86
C ARG A 82 9.31 -4.46 -1.19
N VAL A 83 8.72 -3.88 -0.16
CA VAL A 83 7.64 -2.92 -0.27
C VAL A 83 7.94 -1.71 0.59
N ARG A 84 7.67 -0.53 0.04
CA ARG A 84 7.72 0.75 0.74
C ARG A 84 6.39 1.47 0.57
N LEU A 85 5.86 1.99 1.67
CA LEU A 85 4.79 2.98 1.68
C LEU A 85 5.40 4.38 1.76
N GLU A 86 5.00 5.25 0.84
CA GLU A 86 5.44 6.65 0.77
C GLU A 86 4.23 7.57 0.96
N LEU A 87 4.37 8.56 1.84
CA LEU A 87 3.34 9.56 2.18
C LEU A 87 3.80 10.94 1.72
N PHE A 88 2.90 11.71 1.11
CA PHE A 88 3.20 13.00 0.48
C PHE A 88 2.32 14.12 1.07
N ASP A 89 2.81 15.35 1.10
CA ASP A 89 2.05 16.51 1.58
C ASP A 89 1.26 17.15 0.42
N HIS A 90 1.84 17.15 -0.79
CA HIS A 90 1.24 17.71 -2.00
C HIS A 90 1.24 16.72 -3.19
N PRO A 91 0.26 16.84 -4.12
CA PRO A 91 0.16 15.92 -5.26
C PRO A 91 1.37 15.93 -6.21
N ASP A 92 2.02 17.09 -6.35
CA ASP A 92 3.18 17.35 -7.22
C ASP A 92 4.53 17.12 -6.53
N ASP A 93 4.54 16.68 -5.27
CA ASP A 93 5.77 16.37 -4.55
C ASP A 93 6.57 15.26 -5.25
N ALA A 94 7.83 15.55 -5.55
CA ALA A 94 8.80 14.57 -6.06
C ALA A 94 9.43 13.71 -4.95
N THR A 95 9.25 14.10 -3.69
CA THR A 95 9.83 13.42 -2.52
C THR A 95 8.78 13.21 -1.45
N ALA A 96 8.73 12.02 -0.87
CA ALA A 96 7.81 11.71 0.20
C ALA A 96 8.18 12.47 1.49
N ALA A 97 7.17 13.00 2.17
CA ALA A 97 7.30 13.59 3.51
C ALA A 97 7.60 12.54 4.58
N ARG A 98 7.08 11.31 4.40
CA ARG A 98 7.36 10.17 5.28
C ARG A 98 7.44 8.88 4.49
N VAL A 99 8.43 8.06 4.84
CA VAL A 99 8.71 6.78 4.19
C VAL A 99 8.67 5.66 5.22
N ILE A 100 7.98 4.57 4.88
CA ILE A 100 7.81 3.40 5.75
C ILE A 100 8.21 2.16 4.95
N GLU A 101 9.33 1.54 5.34
CA GLU A 101 9.77 0.25 4.78
C GLU A 101 9.02 -0.88 5.48
N LEU A 102 8.39 -1.77 4.71
CA LEU A 102 7.68 -2.92 5.27
C LEU A 102 8.66 -4.07 5.47
N ASN A 103 8.70 -4.63 6.68
CA ASN A 103 9.52 -5.79 6.97
C ASN A 103 8.82 -7.06 6.45
N PRO A 104 9.39 -7.80 5.48
CA PRO A 104 8.74 -8.99 4.91
C PRO A 104 8.42 -10.09 5.93
N ALA A 105 9.13 -10.14 7.07
CA ALA A 105 8.90 -11.13 8.12
C ALA A 105 7.72 -10.78 9.05
N HIS A 106 7.26 -9.52 9.06
CA HIS A 106 6.22 -9.05 9.97
C HIS A 106 5.05 -8.40 9.22
N ASN A 107 5.34 -7.58 8.22
CA ASN A 107 4.39 -6.82 7.42
C ASN A 107 3.88 -7.59 6.19
N ARG A 108 3.86 -8.92 6.26
CA ARG A 108 3.36 -9.78 5.18
C ARG A 108 2.72 -11.05 5.75
N THR A 109 1.49 -11.31 5.35
CA THR A 109 0.77 -12.56 5.66
C THR A 109 0.40 -13.24 4.34
N GLY A 110 1.00 -14.39 4.05
CA GLY A 110 0.88 -15.02 2.73
C GLY A 110 1.44 -14.12 1.63
N ASP A 111 0.59 -13.73 0.68
CA ASP A 111 0.95 -12.84 -0.43
C ASP A 111 0.46 -11.39 -0.23
N VAL A 112 -0.05 -11.06 0.96
CA VAL A 112 -0.57 -9.73 1.26
C VAL A 112 0.39 -8.96 2.15
N TRP A 113 0.84 -7.82 1.66
CA TRP A 113 1.66 -6.87 2.41
C TRP A 113 0.76 -5.94 3.20
N HIS A 114 1.11 -5.65 4.45
CA HIS A 114 0.30 -4.80 5.30
C HIS A 114 1.10 -4.04 6.35
N VAL A 115 0.63 -2.84 6.69
CA VAL A 115 1.19 -2.01 7.75
C VAL A 115 0.10 -1.12 8.34
N TRP A 116 0.16 -0.88 9.65
CA TRP A 116 -0.70 0.11 10.31
C TRP A 116 0.12 1.33 10.71
N VAL A 117 -0.41 2.52 10.46
CA VAL A 117 0.28 3.79 10.68
C VAL A 117 -0.62 4.74 11.46
N GLU A 118 -0.13 5.24 12.58
CA GLU A 118 -0.84 6.20 13.43
C GLU A 118 -0.90 7.59 12.79
N GLY A 119 -1.96 8.35 13.08
CA GLY A 119 -2.03 9.79 12.80
C GLY A 119 -2.36 10.16 11.35
N ILE A 120 -2.61 9.18 10.49
CA ILE A 120 -3.06 9.41 9.11
C ILE A 120 -4.50 9.95 9.12
N ARG A 121 -4.72 11.06 8.42
CA ARG A 121 -6.02 11.74 8.32
C ARG A 121 -6.56 11.66 6.89
N PRO A 122 -7.89 11.74 6.70
CA PRO A 122 -8.49 11.86 5.37
C PRO A 122 -7.86 13.01 4.58
N GLY A 123 -7.59 12.76 3.29
CA GLY A 123 -6.84 13.66 2.42
C GLY A 123 -5.34 13.34 2.35
N GLN A 124 -4.79 12.49 3.23
CA GLN A 124 -3.40 12.05 3.13
C GLN A 124 -3.13 11.39 1.79
N LEU A 125 -2.09 11.89 1.10
CA LEU A 125 -1.60 11.32 -0.14
C LEU A 125 -0.62 10.20 0.16
N TYR A 126 -0.76 9.08 -0.55
CA TYR A 126 0.13 7.94 -0.41
C TYR A 126 0.34 7.21 -1.74
N ALA A 127 1.41 6.43 -1.81
CA ALA A 127 1.66 5.48 -2.89
C ALA A 127 2.65 4.41 -2.43
N HIS A 128 2.90 3.42 -3.28
CA HIS A 128 3.80 2.31 -2.98
C HIS A 128 5.00 2.28 -3.92
N ARG A 129 6.15 1.86 -3.41
CA ARG A 129 7.25 1.33 -4.24
C ARG A 129 7.40 -0.14 -3.96
N VAL A 130 7.55 -0.92 -5.03
CA VAL A 130 7.59 -2.37 -4.95
C VAL A 130 8.78 -2.88 -5.75
N ASP A 131 9.63 -3.64 -5.09
CA ASP A 131 10.80 -4.29 -5.67
C ASP A 131 10.55 -5.78 -5.84
N GLY A 132 11.34 -6.41 -6.72
CA GLY A 132 11.20 -7.81 -7.08
C GLY A 132 12.02 -8.15 -8.33
N PRO A 133 11.83 -9.35 -8.91
CA PRO A 133 12.52 -9.72 -10.13
C PRO A 133 12.15 -8.79 -11.30
N TYR A 134 13.12 -8.40 -12.12
CA TYR A 134 12.87 -7.81 -13.43
C TYR A 134 13.32 -8.82 -14.48
N GLU A 135 12.40 -9.70 -14.86
CA GLU A 135 12.60 -10.80 -15.81
C GLU A 135 11.46 -10.76 -16.84
N PRO A 136 11.51 -9.85 -17.84
CA PRO A 136 10.37 -9.62 -18.74
C PRO A 136 9.92 -10.86 -19.54
N LYS A 137 10.83 -11.80 -19.80
CA LYS A 137 10.53 -13.09 -20.46
C LYS A 137 9.62 -13.99 -19.62
N GLU A 138 9.69 -13.88 -18.29
CA GLU A 138 8.84 -14.59 -17.33
C GLU A 138 7.66 -13.70 -16.87
N GLY A 139 7.51 -12.51 -17.45
CA GLY A 139 6.47 -11.54 -17.12
C GLY A 139 6.74 -10.67 -15.88
N HIS A 140 7.89 -10.84 -15.22
CA HIS A 140 8.26 -10.04 -14.05
C HIS A 140 8.80 -8.66 -14.46
N ARG A 141 8.19 -7.59 -13.96
CA ARG A 141 8.51 -6.19 -14.31
C ARG A 141 8.62 -5.28 -13.09
N PHE A 142 9.14 -5.78 -11.98
CA PHE A 142 9.29 -4.98 -10.77
C PHE A 142 10.33 -3.88 -10.97
N ASN A 143 9.97 -2.64 -10.68
CA ASN A 143 10.87 -1.50 -10.79
C ASN A 143 10.64 -0.55 -9.61
N PHE A 144 11.56 -0.58 -8.64
CA PHE A 144 11.47 0.23 -7.42
C PHE A 144 11.55 1.74 -7.68
N ASN A 145 12.06 2.16 -8.84
CA ASN A 145 12.08 3.58 -9.23
C ASN A 145 10.67 4.10 -9.60
N LYS A 146 9.70 3.21 -9.80
CA LYS A 146 8.33 3.58 -10.16
C LYS A 146 7.43 3.58 -8.94
N LEU A 147 6.86 4.74 -8.67
CA LEU A 147 5.78 4.96 -7.73
C LEU A 147 4.50 4.36 -8.32
N LEU A 148 3.86 3.49 -7.54
CA LEU A 148 2.69 2.71 -7.92
C LEU A 148 1.46 3.14 -7.12
N LEU A 149 0.32 3.18 -7.80
CA LEU A 149 -0.98 3.38 -7.18
C LEU A 149 -1.44 2.08 -6.50
N ASP A 150 -2.13 2.21 -5.37
CA ASP A 150 -2.89 1.12 -4.76
C ASP A 150 -4.09 0.78 -5.66
N PRO A 151 -4.22 -0.48 -6.12
CA PRO A 151 -5.38 -0.92 -6.91
C PRO A 151 -6.74 -0.77 -6.19
N PHE A 152 -6.72 -0.65 -4.87
CA PHE A 152 -7.90 -0.46 -4.02
C PHE A 152 -8.07 0.98 -3.54
N ALA A 153 -7.32 1.93 -4.11
CA ALA A 153 -7.49 3.34 -3.80
C ALA A 153 -8.92 3.80 -4.09
N THR A 154 -9.55 4.45 -3.11
CA THR A 154 -10.91 4.99 -3.24
C THR A 154 -10.95 6.37 -3.89
N ALA A 155 -9.79 7.03 -4.01
CA ALA A 155 -9.61 8.25 -4.78
C ALA A 155 -8.15 8.39 -5.22
N ILE A 156 -7.95 9.08 -6.35
CA ILE A 156 -6.65 9.39 -6.94
C ILE A 156 -6.54 10.91 -7.05
N SER A 157 -5.39 11.47 -6.69
CA SER A 157 -5.16 12.90 -6.76
C SER A 157 -5.08 13.35 -8.21
N ARG A 158 -5.61 14.53 -8.52
CA ARG A 158 -5.41 15.13 -9.84
C ARG A 158 -3.99 15.66 -9.99
N LEU A 159 -3.34 15.32 -11.10
CA LEU A 159 -2.10 15.95 -11.54
C LEU A 159 -2.34 16.59 -12.93
N PRO A 160 -2.27 17.92 -13.06
CA PRO A 160 -2.45 18.57 -14.36
C PRO A 160 -1.40 18.08 -15.36
N ALA A 161 -1.84 17.71 -16.57
CA ALA A 161 -0.97 17.19 -17.64
C ALA A 161 -0.15 15.96 -17.20
N TRP A 162 -0.84 14.96 -16.62
CA TRP A 162 -0.20 13.68 -16.32
C TRP A 162 0.24 12.97 -17.61
N GLU A 163 1.53 13.10 -17.92
CA GLU A 163 2.19 12.37 -18.99
C GLU A 163 2.57 10.96 -18.53
N PHE A 164 2.17 9.94 -19.30
CA PHE A 164 2.46 8.54 -18.96
C PHE A 164 3.93 8.16 -19.18
N GLY A 165 4.69 8.95 -19.94
CA GLY A 165 6.09 8.66 -20.28
C GLY A 165 6.96 8.34 -19.06
N PRO A 166 7.05 9.23 -18.05
CA PRO A 166 7.78 8.96 -16.81
C PRO A 166 7.30 7.72 -16.03
N ALA A 167 6.01 7.39 -16.13
CA ALA A 167 5.42 6.22 -15.47
C ALA A 167 5.81 4.88 -16.12
N ARG A 168 6.37 4.91 -17.33
CA ARG A 168 6.86 3.71 -18.02
C ARG A 168 7.94 3.01 -17.19
N GLY A 169 7.78 1.69 -17.03
CA GLY A 169 8.68 0.85 -16.23
C GLY A 169 10.01 0.54 -16.92
N ASP A 170 10.09 0.70 -18.23
CA ASP A 170 11.22 0.45 -19.10
C ASP A 170 11.73 1.70 -19.81
N ASP A 171 12.91 1.62 -20.43
CA ASP A 171 13.49 2.71 -21.21
C ASP A 171 13.27 2.49 -22.72
N PRO A 172 12.39 3.27 -23.38
CA PRO A 172 12.14 3.13 -24.82
C PRO A 172 13.31 3.60 -25.69
N SER A 173 14.28 4.33 -25.12
CA SER A 173 15.39 4.92 -25.88
C SER A 173 16.53 3.95 -26.14
N VAL A 174 16.59 2.82 -25.40
CA VAL A 174 17.61 1.79 -25.58
C VAL A 174 17.14 0.71 -26.56
N PRO A 175 18.03 0.11 -27.37
CA PRO A 175 17.68 -0.96 -28.33
C PRO A 175 17.00 -2.17 -27.68
N GLU A 176 17.36 -2.47 -26.43
CA GLU A 176 16.80 -3.55 -25.63
C GLU A 176 15.37 -3.25 -25.13
N GLY A 177 14.92 -2.00 -25.24
CA GLY A 177 13.58 -1.52 -24.94
C GLY A 177 13.05 -2.01 -23.59
N ASP A 178 11.95 -2.77 -23.64
CA ASP A 178 11.24 -3.25 -22.46
C ASP A 178 12.00 -4.31 -21.63
N SER A 179 13.16 -4.75 -22.13
CA SER A 179 14.06 -5.68 -21.43
C SER A 179 14.90 -5.02 -20.34
N VAL A 180 14.97 -3.69 -20.30
CA VAL A 180 15.77 -2.93 -19.31
C VAL A 180 14.83 -2.08 -18.44
N PRO A 181 14.91 -2.18 -17.10
CA PRO A 181 14.12 -1.32 -16.24
C PRO A 181 14.61 0.12 -16.31
N SER A 182 13.68 1.06 -16.44
CA SER A 182 13.98 2.49 -16.37
C SER A 182 14.52 2.88 -15.00
N THR A 183 15.56 3.70 -14.96
CA THR A 183 16.16 4.23 -13.72
C THR A 183 15.55 5.55 -13.26
N VAL A 184 14.62 6.10 -14.05
CA VAL A 184 14.00 7.40 -13.80
C VAL A 184 12.93 7.30 -12.73
N ASP A 185 13.03 8.11 -11.67
CA ASP A 185 11.98 8.26 -10.68
C ASP A 185 10.80 9.06 -11.26
N ASN A 186 9.57 8.59 -11.01
CA ASN A 186 8.34 9.21 -11.50
C ASN A 186 7.52 9.90 -10.40
N ALA A 187 8.00 9.97 -9.15
CA ALA A 187 7.20 10.47 -8.02
C ALA A 187 6.60 11.87 -8.26
N GLY A 188 7.39 12.81 -8.79
CA GLY A 188 6.91 14.18 -9.08
C GLY A 188 5.96 14.29 -10.29
N ALA A 189 5.85 13.22 -11.08
CA ALA A 189 5.06 13.18 -12.31
C ALA A 189 3.94 12.12 -12.28
N MET A 190 3.71 11.47 -11.14
CA MET A 190 2.64 10.49 -10.94
C MET A 190 1.57 11.06 -10.00
N PRO A 191 0.27 10.85 -10.30
CA PRO A 191 -0.76 11.03 -9.28
C PRO A 191 -0.51 10.10 -8.09
N LYS A 192 -1.08 10.46 -6.95
CA LYS A 192 -0.99 9.71 -5.69
C LYS A 192 -2.37 9.17 -5.33
N CYS A 193 -2.42 8.09 -4.58
CA CYS A 193 -3.66 7.65 -3.94
C CYS A 193 -4.03 8.63 -2.83
N VAL A 194 -5.33 8.82 -2.59
CA VAL A 194 -5.83 9.65 -1.50
C VAL A 194 -6.52 8.76 -0.49
N PHE A 195 -6.08 8.79 0.76
CA PHE A 195 -6.85 8.15 1.82
C PHE A 195 -8.12 8.97 2.07
N THR A 196 -9.28 8.38 1.82
CA THR A 196 -10.57 9.02 2.06
C THR A 196 -11.26 8.44 3.29
N GLN A 197 -12.14 9.21 3.89
CA GLN A 197 -13.05 8.69 4.92
C GLN A 197 -14.32 8.20 4.23
N GLU A 198 -14.69 6.94 4.46
CA GLU A 198 -15.82 6.30 3.78
C GLU A 198 -17.20 6.66 4.40
N HIS A 199 -17.27 7.63 5.30
CA HIS A 199 -18.54 7.95 5.97
C HIS A 199 -19.36 8.96 5.15
N PHE A 200 -20.36 8.46 4.43
CA PHE A 200 -21.36 9.27 3.74
C PHE A 200 -22.76 9.06 4.33
N HIS A 201 -23.49 10.14 4.59
CA HIS A 201 -24.86 10.08 5.10
C HIS A 201 -25.86 9.85 3.96
N TRP A 202 -26.21 8.60 3.71
CA TRP A 202 -27.14 8.20 2.65
C TRP A 202 -28.61 8.56 2.91
N HIS A 203 -28.96 9.00 4.12
CA HIS A 203 -30.35 9.26 4.53
C HIS A 203 -31.27 8.06 4.21
N GLU A 204 -32.32 8.25 3.40
CA GLU A 204 -33.29 7.22 3.02
C GLU A 204 -33.02 6.62 1.62
N ASP A 205 -31.87 6.93 1.01
CA ASP A 205 -31.54 6.44 -0.33
C ASP A 205 -31.51 4.90 -0.37
N ARG A 206 -32.09 4.35 -1.43
CA ARG A 206 -32.15 2.90 -1.67
C ARG A 206 -32.20 2.61 -3.16
N PRO A 207 -31.57 1.51 -3.62
CA PRO A 207 -31.67 1.08 -5.00
C PRO A 207 -33.16 0.97 -5.45
N PRO A 208 -33.57 1.62 -6.56
CA PRO A 208 -34.98 1.67 -6.98
C PRO A 208 -35.61 0.31 -7.34
N LYS A 209 -34.79 -0.67 -7.75
CA LYS A 209 -35.22 -2.05 -8.07
C LYS A 209 -36.39 -2.14 -9.07
N HIS A 210 -36.40 -1.30 -10.10
CA HIS A 210 -37.36 -1.44 -11.21
C HIS A 210 -37.25 -2.82 -11.85
N PRO A 211 -38.37 -3.49 -12.21
CA PRO A 211 -38.31 -4.75 -12.92
C PRO A 211 -37.76 -4.52 -14.33
N TRP A 212 -36.92 -5.44 -14.83
CA TRP A 212 -36.29 -5.34 -16.15
C TRP A 212 -37.27 -5.11 -17.29
N SER A 213 -38.49 -5.67 -17.20
CA SER A 213 -39.55 -5.48 -18.20
C SER A 213 -40.09 -4.04 -18.27
N ALA A 214 -39.83 -3.22 -17.25
CA ALA A 214 -40.19 -1.81 -17.20
C ALA A 214 -38.97 -0.88 -17.34
N THR A 215 -37.78 -1.44 -17.61
CA THR A 215 -36.55 -0.64 -17.71
C THR A 215 -36.42 0.00 -19.09
N VAL A 216 -36.24 1.31 -19.11
CA VAL A 216 -35.81 2.10 -20.27
C VAL A 216 -34.48 2.75 -19.92
N ILE A 217 -33.42 2.39 -20.67
CA ILE A 217 -32.04 2.82 -20.45
C ILE A 217 -31.74 4.06 -21.28
N TYR A 218 -31.08 5.04 -20.67
CA TYR A 218 -30.49 6.20 -21.33
C TYR A 218 -28.98 6.21 -21.12
N GLU A 219 -28.22 5.88 -22.16
CA GLU A 219 -26.75 5.95 -22.13
C GLU A 219 -26.28 7.40 -22.27
N THR A 220 -25.34 7.82 -21.41
CA THR A 220 -24.79 9.18 -21.49
C THR A 220 -23.38 9.32 -20.91
N HIS A 221 -22.67 10.34 -21.37
CA HIS A 221 -21.36 10.72 -20.85
C HIS A 221 -21.50 11.86 -19.83
N VAL A 222 -20.97 11.70 -18.61
CA VAL A 222 -21.07 12.70 -17.52
C VAL A 222 -20.66 14.11 -17.98
N ARG A 223 -19.46 14.24 -18.55
CA ARG A 223 -18.97 15.51 -19.12
C ARG A 223 -19.81 16.01 -20.29
N GLY A 224 -19.94 15.20 -21.34
CA GLY A 224 -20.61 15.59 -22.59
C GLY A 224 -22.06 16.04 -22.40
N PHE A 225 -22.78 15.47 -21.43
CA PHE A 225 -24.19 15.73 -21.22
C PHE A 225 -24.50 17.19 -20.82
N THR A 226 -23.60 17.85 -20.08
CA THR A 226 -23.88 19.19 -19.53
C THR A 226 -22.80 20.24 -19.80
N ILE A 227 -21.72 19.90 -20.51
CA ILE A 227 -20.62 20.85 -20.76
C ILE A 227 -21.00 22.07 -21.61
N HIS A 228 -21.94 21.92 -22.54
CA HIS A 228 -22.31 23.02 -23.44
C HIS A 228 -23.13 24.09 -22.70
N PRO A 229 -22.91 25.41 -22.92
CA PRO A 229 -23.63 26.48 -22.21
C PRO A 229 -25.16 26.42 -22.29
N SER A 230 -25.72 25.82 -23.35
CA SER A 230 -27.16 25.61 -23.48
C SER A 230 -27.74 24.64 -22.44
N SER A 231 -26.89 23.89 -21.74
CA SER A 231 -27.32 23.05 -20.61
C SER A 231 -27.86 23.90 -19.46
N ARG A 232 -27.40 25.15 -19.29
CA ARG A 232 -27.84 26.09 -18.24
C ARG A 232 -27.71 25.51 -16.82
N VAL A 233 -26.75 24.61 -16.61
CA VAL A 233 -26.39 24.12 -15.27
C VAL A 233 -25.32 25.01 -14.64
N GLU A 234 -25.26 25.04 -13.32
CA GLU A 234 -24.22 25.76 -12.58
C GLU A 234 -22.86 25.04 -12.66
N HIS A 235 -22.86 23.71 -12.84
CA HIS A 235 -21.64 22.88 -12.82
C HIS A 235 -21.43 22.07 -14.11
N PRO A 236 -21.13 22.72 -15.25
CA PRO A 236 -21.06 22.07 -16.56
C PRO A 236 -20.06 20.91 -16.60
N GLY A 237 -20.51 19.78 -17.13
CA GLY A 237 -19.68 18.61 -17.38
C GLY A 237 -19.20 17.86 -16.13
N THR A 238 -19.94 17.96 -15.03
CA THR A 238 -19.64 17.29 -13.74
C THR A 238 -20.80 16.41 -13.29
N TYR A 239 -20.57 15.55 -12.28
CA TYR A 239 -21.64 14.79 -11.63
C TYR A 239 -22.75 15.70 -11.06
N ARG A 240 -22.38 16.87 -10.52
CA ARG A 240 -23.34 17.85 -9.99
C ARG A 240 -24.18 18.47 -11.11
N GLY A 241 -23.57 18.81 -12.24
CA GLY A 241 -24.31 19.28 -13.41
C GLY A 241 -25.29 18.23 -13.94
N LEU A 242 -24.92 16.95 -13.92
CA LEU A 242 -25.83 15.85 -14.26
C LEU A 242 -27.03 15.77 -13.28
N MET A 243 -26.80 15.95 -11.98
CA MET A 243 -27.87 15.98 -10.98
C MET A 243 -28.88 17.12 -11.23
N GLU A 244 -28.43 18.28 -11.71
CA GLU A 244 -29.31 19.40 -12.09
C GLU A 244 -30.26 19.06 -13.25
N LYS A 245 -30.02 17.94 -13.96
CA LYS A 245 -30.84 17.44 -15.07
C LYS A 245 -31.75 16.25 -14.70
N ILE A 246 -31.92 15.93 -13.42
CA ILE A 246 -32.82 14.86 -12.98
C ILE A 246 -34.27 15.09 -13.45
N SER A 247 -34.77 16.34 -13.47
CA SER A 247 -36.11 16.64 -13.97
C SER A 247 -36.30 16.27 -15.44
N TYR A 248 -35.30 16.56 -16.28
CA TYR A 248 -35.30 16.17 -17.69
C TYR A 248 -35.42 14.66 -17.88
N PHE A 249 -34.66 13.85 -17.12
CA PHE A 249 -34.76 12.39 -17.23
C PHE A 249 -36.14 11.87 -16.83
N LYS A 250 -36.75 12.47 -15.80
CA LYS A 250 -38.12 12.15 -15.39
C LYS A 250 -39.15 12.50 -16.46
N GLU A 251 -39.03 13.68 -17.07
CA GLU A 251 -39.92 14.13 -18.16
C GLU A 251 -39.76 13.27 -19.42
N LEU A 252 -38.54 12.86 -19.74
CA LEU A 252 -38.25 11.94 -20.83
C LEU A 252 -38.85 10.54 -20.58
N GLY A 253 -39.08 10.18 -19.32
CA GLY A 253 -39.67 8.90 -18.93
C GLY A 253 -38.68 7.74 -18.86
N VAL A 254 -37.38 8.02 -18.82
CA VAL A 254 -36.35 6.98 -18.66
C VAL A 254 -36.29 6.51 -17.20
N THR A 255 -35.96 5.25 -16.98
CA THR A 255 -35.95 4.64 -15.64
C THR A 255 -34.54 4.33 -15.15
N ALA A 256 -33.57 4.24 -16.06
CA ALA A 256 -32.18 3.98 -15.75
C ALA A 256 -31.28 4.87 -16.62
N VAL A 257 -30.27 5.49 -15.99
CA VAL A 257 -29.23 6.23 -16.69
C VAL A 257 -27.96 5.37 -16.65
N GLU A 258 -27.45 5.01 -17.81
CA GLU A 258 -26.19 4.27 -17.96
C GLU A 258 -25.08 5.27 -18.24
N LEU A 259 -24.11 5.35 -17.33
CA LEU A 259 -22.98 6.26 -17.48
C LEU A 259 -21.85 5.57 -18.23
N MET A 260 -21.31 6.23 -19.25
CA MET A 260 -19.99 5.91 -19.81
C MET A 260 -18.92 5.88 -18.69
N PRO A 261 -17.75 5.23 -18.88
CA PRO A 261 -16.82 4.90 -17.80
C PRO A 261 -16.57 6.05 -16.78
N VAL A 262 -16.83 5.74 -15.51
CA VAL A 262 -16.71 6.68 -14.37
C VAL A 262 -15.57 6.33 -13.41
N GLN A 263 -14.91 5.20 -13.63
CA GLN A 263 -13.66 4.85 -12.96
C GLN A 263 -12.57 5.81 -13.45
N GLU A 264 -11.59 6.14 -12.59
CA GLU A 264 -10.52 7.07 -12.96
C GLU A 264 -9.81 6.62 -14.24
N PHE A 265 -9.66 7.55 -15.19
CA PHE A 265 -8.92 7.36 -16.42
C PHE A 265 -8.18 8.65 -16.77
N ASN A 266 -7.06 8.53 -17.48
CA ASN A 266 -6.32 9.69 -17.96
C ASN A 266 -6.88 10.15 -19.31
N GLU A 267 -7.53 11.32 -19.35
CA GLU A 267 -8.10 11.87 -20.58
C GLU A 267 -7.05 12.24 -21.64
N HIS A 268 -5.79 12.40 -21.25
CA HIS A 268 -4.68 12.80 -22.13
C HIS A 268 -3.95 11.63 -22.77
N GLN A 269 -4.21 10.39 -22.36
CA GLN A 269 -3.47 9.22 -22.83
C GLN A 269 -3.90 8.75 -24.24
N THR A 270 -5.10 9.13 -24.69
CA THR A 270 -5.59 8.78 -26.02
C THR A 270 -4.94 9.68 -27.08
N LEU A 271 -3.69 9.38 -27.43
CA LEU A 271 -3.15 9.78 -28.72
C LEU A 271 -3.83 8.90 -29.76
N CYS A 272 -5.01 9.31 -30.22
CA CYS A 272 -5.64 8.73 -31.39
C CYS A 272 -4.82 9.14 -32.62
N SER A 273 -3.67 8.48 -32.83
CA SER A 273 -2.94 8.62 -34.08
C SER A 273 -3.61 7.74 -35.12
N ASN A 274 -4.04 8.36 -36.22
CA ASN A 274 -4.59 7.66 -37.34
C ASN A 274 -3.54 6.65 -37.85
N PRO A 275 -3.84 5.33 -37.91
CA PRO A 275 -2.86 4.32 -38.28
C PRO A 275 -2.40 4.42 -39.74
N GLN A 276 -3.10 5.19 -40.58
CA GLN A 276 -2.76 5.44 -41.98
C GLN A 276 -2.04 6.77 -42.17
N THR A 277 -2.42 7.82 -41.44
CA THR A 277 -1.87 9.19 -41.65
C THR A 277 -0.89 9.64 -40.58
N GLY A 278 -0.84 8.95 -39.43
CA GLY A 278 0.00 9.30 -38.29
C GLY A 278 -0.41 10.59 -37.56
N GLN A 279 -1.57 11.17 -37.90
CA GLN A 279 -2.14 12.38 -37.28
C GLN A 279 -2.90 12.06 -36.01
#